data_AF-A0A1M5WNE3-F1
#
_entry.id   AF-A0A1M5WNE3-F1
#
_cell.length_a   1.000
_cell.length_b   1.000
_cell.length_c   1.000
_cell.angle_alpha   90.00
_cell.angle_beta   90.00
_cell.angle_gamma   90.00
#
_symmetry.space_group_name_H-M   'P 1'
#
loop_
_entity.id
_entity.type
_entity.pdbx_description
1 polymer ?
#
loop_
_entity_poly.entity_id
_entity_poly.type
_entity_poly.pdbx_seq_one_letter_code
_entity_poly.pdbx_strand_id
1 'polypeptide(L)'
;MKDLIVPAGNPLKKAEMLLKTEKWKFLLSLLFYPVGIVRIWRVKGWVVAKLFYAIFGFVLFLVSAAYLAIVLFAAFLPPLDNSVGTNLERTIYNTEGNYSATFVKTGGETNGAYELVQVELEPRGGNEWHYHKTFTEEFTVVEGQVKIGHNGSEIVIDKGQSARATREDMHFFQNTRDEKSVLLVKITPASGLEKTLRVAYGLINDGLLKNDMTKNPWHMALLLGYSETYLQGLPGWFQEPLINAFAKIAQWRGEDRELYKYFK
;
A
#
# COMPACT_ATOMS: atom_id res chain seq x y z
N MET A 1 28.27 35.32 55.34
CA MET A 1 28.64 34.74 54.03
C MET A 1 28.71 33.23 54.21
N LYS A 2 27.75 32.48 53.67
CA LYS A 2 27.80 31.01 53.60
C LYS A 2 28.26 30.67 52.19
N ASP A 3 29.50 30.23 52.08
CA ASP A 3 30.05 29.75 50.81
C ASP A 3 29.30 28.48 50.39
N LEU A 4 28.55 28.59 49.29
CA LEU A 4 27.94 27.49 48.59
C LEU A 4 29.04 26.70 47.87
N ILE A 5 29.61 25.73 48.56
CA ILE A 5 30.44 24.69 47.93
C ILE A 5 29.50 23.78 47.15
N VAL A 6 29.40 24.03 45.83
CA VAL A 6 28.79 23.08 44.89
C VAL A 6 29.69 21.83 44.86
N PRO A 7 29.20 20.63 45.19
CA PRO A 7 30.03 19.44 45.16
C PRO A 7 30.47 19.16 43.72
N ALA A 8 31.79 19.12 43.49
CA ALA A 8 32.38 18.70 42.23
C ALA A 8 31.89 17.28 41.91
N GLY A 9 31.01 17.15 40.92
CA GLY A 9 30.50 15.86 40.48
C GLY A 9 31.65 14.90 40.14
N ASN A 10 31.49 13.62 40.51
CA ASN A 10 32.53 12.60 40.34
C ASN A 10 33.12 12.63 38.91
N PRO A 11 34.41 12.97 38.75
CA PRO A 11 35.04 13.16 37.45
C PRO A 11 35.05 11.88 36.60
N LEU A 12 35.04 10.69 37.23
CA LEU A 12 34.92 9.41 36.53
C LEU A 12 33.55 9.25 35.88
N LYS A 13 32.46 9.58 36.60
CA LYS A 13 31.09 9.55 36.04
C LYS A 13 30.92 10.55 34.88
N LYS A 14 31.55 11.73 34.98
CA LYS A 14 31.55 12.72 33.90
C LYS A 14 32.30 12.22 32.67
N ALA A 15 33.45 11.58 32.85
CA ALA A 15 34.25 11.01 31.76
C ALA A 15 33.51 9.86 31.05
N GLU A 16 32.88 8.95 31.80
CA GLU A 16 32.06 7.86 31.25
C GLU A 16 30.89 8.38 30.42
N MET A 17 30.19 9.40 30.92
CA MET A 17 29.07 10.03 30.22
C MET A 17 29.50 10.69 28.90
N LEU A 18 30.63 11.39 28.91
CA LEU A 18 31.21 12.00 27.70
C LEU A 18 31.62 10.92 26.69
N LEU A 19 32.30 9.85 27.13
CA LEU A 19 32.66 8.71 26.28
C LEU A 19 31.43 8.05 25.65
N LYS A 20 30.36 7.84 26.42
CA LYS A 20 29.11 7.28 25.91
C LYS A 20 28.47 8.21 24.87
N THR A 21 28.49 9.51 25.11
CA THR A 21 27.95 10.54 24.21
C THR A 21 28.73 10.61 22.90
N GLU A 22 30.07 10.63 22.96
CA GLU A 22 30.92 10.65 21.78
C GLU A 22 30.81 9.35 20.96
N LYS A 23 30.72 8.20 21.62
CA LYS A 23 30.40 6.93 20.95
C LYS A 23 29.06 6.98 20.23
N TRP A 24 28.03 7.56 20.87
CA TRP A 24 26.71 7.74 20.26
C TRP A 24 26.75 8.66 19.04
N LYS A 25 27.41 9.82 19.13
CA LYS A 25 27.59 10.74 18.00
C LYS A 25 28.37 10.10 16.85
N PHE A 26 29.36 9.27 17.16
CA PHE A 26 30.09 8.51 16.16
C PHE A 26 29.16 7.53 15.44
N LEU A 27 28.41 6.71 16.18
CA LEU A 27 27.45 5.76 15.61
C LEU A 27 26.37 6.46 14.77
N LEU A 28 25.81 7.57 15.26
CA LEU A 28 24.80 8.35 14.54
C LEU A 28 25.33 8.86 13.19
N SER A 29 26.59 9.31 13.16
CA SER A 29 27.19 9.82 11.94
C SER A 29 27.41 8.75 10.86
N LEU A 30 27.41 7.46 11.23
CA LEU A 30 27.45 6.37 10.26
C LEU A 30 26.13 6.18 9.52
N LEU A 31 25.02 6.75 10.01
CA LEU A 31 23.72 6.73 9.32
C LEU A 31 23.70 7.68 8.12
N PHE A 32 24.47 8.78 8.18
CA PHE A 32 24.61 9.69 7.06
C PHE A 32 25.86 9.33 6.25
N TYR A 33 25.68 8.49 5.22
CA TYR A 33 26.76 7.85 4.47
C TYR A 33 27.93 8.79 4.07
N PRO A 34 27.72 10.01 3.54
CA PRO A 34 28.82 10.92 3.19
C PRO A 34 29.70 11.34 4.39
N VAL A 35 29.13 11.45 5.59
CA VAL A 35 29.90 11.76 6.81
C VAL A 35 30.50 10.48 7.41
N GLY A 36 29.73 9.39 7.38
CA GLY A 36 30.15 8.09 7.88
C GLY A 36 31.37 7.55 7.15
N ILE A 37 31.44 7.69 5.82
CA ILE A 37 32.58 7.25 5.02
C ILE A 37 33.85 8.00 5.43
N VAL A 38 33.82 9.33 5.49
CA VAL A 38 34.99 10.14 5.88
C VAL A 38 35.48 9.74 7.27
N ARG A 39 34.57 9.48 8.21
CA ARG A 39 34.92 9.07 9.57
C ARG A 39 35.49 7.65 9.65
N ILE A 40 34.89 6.67 8.99
CA ILE A 40 35.38 5.28 8.96
C ILE A 40 36.78 5.19 8.35
N TRP A 41 37.05 5.96 7.30
CA TRP A 41 38.37 5.95 6.67
C TRP A 41 39.47 6.57 7.55
N ARG A 42 39.13 7.49 8.46
CA ARG A 42 40.05 8.08 9.46
C ARG A 42 40.39 7.15 10.63
N VAL A 43 39.57 6.13 10.91
CA VAL A 43 39.81 5.18 12.00
C VAL A 43 40.84 4.12 11.56
N LYS A 44 41.83 3.80 12.40
CA LYS A 44 42.72 2.65 12.16
C LYS A 44 41.91 1.36 12.32
N GLY A 45 41.97 0.44 11.36
CA GLY A 45 41.18 -0.79 11.41
C GLY A 45 41.25 -1.58 10.10
N TRP A 46 40.45 -2.64 10.03
CA TRP A 46 40.43 -3.58 8.92
C TRP A 46 39.87 -2.94 7.65
N VAL A 47 40.69 -2.87 6.60
CA VAL A 47 40.33 -2.28 5.30
C VAL A 47 39.09 -2.95 4.70
N VAL A 48 38.96 -4.27 4.87
CA VAL A 48 37.80 -5.04 4.39
C VAL A 48 36.48 -4.53 4.98
N ALA A 49 36.43 -4.23 6.28
CA ALA A 49 35.23 -3.69 6.93
C ALA A 49 34.89 -2.28 6.39
N LYS A 50 35.90 -1.47 6.06
CA LYS A 50 35.72 -0.15 5.45
C LYS A 50 35.13 -0.25 4.04
N LEU A 51 35.66 -1.17 3.23
CA LEU A 51 35.16 -1.43 1.88
C LEU A 51 33.73 -1.98 1.90
N PHE A 52 33.43 -2.88 2.84
CA PHE A 52 32.09 -3.40 3.05
C PHE A 52 31.11 -2.27 3.37
N TYR A 53 31.41 -1.41 4.36
CA TYR A 53 30.58 -0.24 4.66
C TYR A 53 30.46 0.70 3.47
N ALA A 54 31.53 0.94 2.71
CA ALA A 54 31.50 1.81 1.53
C ALA A 54 30.50 1.28 0.48
N ILE A 55 30.60 0.01 0.12
CA ILE A 55 29.76 -0.57 -0.94
C ILE A 55 28.31 -0.68 -0.47
N PHE A 56 28.07 -1.37 0.64
CA PHE A 56 26.70 -1.62 1.12
C PHE A 56 26.04 -0.36 1.66
N GLY A 57 26.79 0.49 2.36
CA GLY A 57 26.31 1.78 2.85
C GLY A 57 25.96 2.73 1.71
N PHE A 58 26.71 2.73 0.61
CA PHE A 58 26.38 3.54 -0.56
C PHE A 58 25.08 3.09 -1.22
N VAL A 59 24.91 1.78 -1.44
CA VAL A 59 23.65 1.24 -2.00
C VAL A 59 22.46 1.59 -1.11
N LEU A 60 22.58 1.38 0.21
CA LEU A 60 21.52 1.72 1.16
C LEU A 60 21.20 3.22 1.15
N PHE A 61 22.24 4.07 1.09
CA PHE A 61 22.08 5.52 1.00
C PHE A 61 21.36 5.93 -0.28
N LEU A 62 21.74 5.40 -1.44
CA LEU A 62 21.09 5.71 -2.71
C LEU A 62 19.62 5.26 -2.73
N VAL A 63 19.32 4.05 -2.25
CA VAL A 63 17.95 3.54 -2.16
C VAL A 63 17.10 4.41 -1.23
N SER A 64 17.64 4.76 -0.06
CA SER A 64 16.94 5.62 0.91
C SER A 64 16.73 7.03 0.38
N ALA A 65 17.74 7.62 -0.27
CA ALA A 65 17.66 8.94 -0.86
C ALA A 65 16.66 8.96 -2.03
N ALA A 66 16.65 7.94 -2.88
CA ALA A 66 15.68 7.80 -3.97
C ALA A 66 14.25 7.65 -3.43
N TYR A 67 14.05 6.78 -2.44
CA TYR A 67 12.76 6.62 -1.76
C TYR A 67 12.25 7.97 -1.22
N LEU A 68 13.09 8.69 -0.46
CA LEU A 68 12.71 10.00 0.09
C LEU A 68 12.43 11.01 -1.01
N ALA A 69 13.24 11.07 -2.06
CA ALA A 69 13.02 11.98 -3.18
C ALA A 69 11.69 11.71 -3.89
N ILE A 70 11.35 10.44 -4.15
CA ILE A 70 10.10 10.03 -4.80
C ILE A 70 8.90 10.41 -3.93
N VAL A 71 8.93 10.04 -2.65
CA VAL A 71 7.82 10.32 -1.72
C VAL A 71 7.64 11.82 -1.50
N LEU A 72 8.74 12.57 -1.31
CA LEU A 72 8.70 14.02 -1.14
C LEU A 72 8.20 14.72 -2.41
N PHE A 73 8.66 14.30 -3.60
CA PHE A 73 8.17 14.86 -4.86
C PHE A 73 6.66 14.64 -5.00
N ALA A 74 6.18 13.42 -4.77
CA ALA A 74 4.76 13.10 -4.87
C ALA A 74 3.89 13.78 -3.80
N ALA A 75 4.46 14.21 -2.67
CA ALA A 75 3.75 14.99 -1.66
C ALA A 75 3.27 16.35 -2.17
N PHE A 76 3.91 16.91 -3.22
CA PHE A 76 3.49 18.15 -3.88
C PHE A 76 2.53 17.93 -5.05
N LEU A 77 2.26 16.68 -5.43
CA LEU A 77 1.34 16.35 -6.51
C LEU A 77 -0.12 16.32 -5.99
N PRO A 78 -1.11 16.62 -6.86
CA PRO A 78 -2.52 16.49 -6.52
C PRO A 78 -2.88 15.10 -5.98
N PRO A 79 -3.95 14.97 -5.19
CA PRO A 79 -4.48 13.66 -4.82
C PRO A 79 -4.87 12.85 -6.06
N LEU A 80 -4.94 11.53 -5.90
CA LEU A 80 -5.49 10.67 -6.93
C LEU A 80 -6.95 11.06 -7.19
N ASP A 81 -7.28 11.22 -8.46
CA ASP A 81 -8.64 11.45 -8.90
C ASP A 81 -9.34 10.09 -8.95
N ASN A 82 -10.24 9.82 -8.00
CA ASN A 82 -11.05 8.61 -8.02
C ASN A 82 -12.43 8.82 -8.67
N SER A 83 -12.65 9.95 -9.35
CA SER A 83 -13.92 10.21 -10.03
C SER A 83 -14.14 9.27 -11.21
N VAL A 84 -15.41 8.95 -11.43
CA VAL A 84 -15.92 8.09 -12.49
C VAL A 84 -17.05 8.82 -13.22
N GLY A 85 -17.17 8.63 -14.53
CA GLY A 85 -18.19 9.25 -15.38
C GLY A 85 -19.62 8.83 -15.01
N THR A 86 -20.61 9.64 -15.39
CA THR A 86 -22.00 9.53 -14.88
C THR A 86 -22.96 8.71 -15.75
N ASN A 87 -22.52 8.10 -16.86
CA ASN A 87 -23.37 7.36 -17.80
C ASN A 87 -22.73 6.05 -18.26
N LEU A 88 -22.12 5.32 -17.34
CA LEU A 88 -21.46 4.06 -17.64
C LEU A 88 -22.38 2.86 -17.36
N GLU A 89 -22.09 1.74 -18.01
CA GLU A 89 -22.79 0.48 -17.74
C GLU A 89 -22.68 0.10 -16.26
N ARG A 90 -23.78 -0.44 -15.72
CA ARG A 90 -23.88 -0.87 -14.33
C ARG A 90 -23.13 -2.16 -14.07
N THR A 91 -23.12 -3.05 -15.05
CA THR A 91 -22.46 -4.34 -14.94
C THR A 91 -21.30 -4.37 -15.90
N ILE A 92 -20.12 -4.71 -15.39
CA ILE A 92 -18.92 -4.95 -16.18
C ILE A 92 -18.51 -6.40 -16.06
N TYR A 93 -17.83 -6.91 -17.07
CA TYR A 93 -17.43 -8.32 -17.16
C TYR A 93 -15.93 -8.42 -17.38
N ASN A 94 -15.34 -9.45 -16.80
CA ASN A 94 -13.98 -9.87 -17.06
C ASN A 94 -14.00 -11.07 -18.03
N THR A 95 -13.26 -10.98 -19.14
CA THR A 95 -13.12 -12.08 -20.11
C THR A 95 -12.28 -13.24 -19.58
N GLU A 96 -11.36 -13.00 -18.64
CA GLU A 96 -10.62 -14.04 -17.94
C GLU A 96 -11.46 -14.54 -16.76
N GLY A 97 -12.01 -15.74 -16.92
CA GLY A 97 -12.80 -16.39 -15.90
C GLY A 97 -14.14 -15.71 -15.64
N ASN A 98 -14.87 -15.18 -16.62
CA ASN A 98 -16.32 -14.87 -16.51
C ASN A 98 -16.84 -14.15 -15.24
N TYR A 99 -16.02 -13.37 -14.51
CA TYR A 99 -16.47 -12.58 -13.38
C TYR A 99 -17.36 -11.44 -13.88
N SER A 100 -18.38 -11.10 -13.10
CA SER A 100 -19.15 -9.87 -13.31
C SER A 100 -19.18 -9.03 -12.05
N ALA A 101 -19.18 -7.71 -12.22
CA ALA A 101 -19.32 -6.75 -11.14
C ALA A 101 -20.44 -5.77 -11.50
N THR A 102 -21.46 -5.68 -10.64
CA THR A 102 -22.61 -4.80 -10.80
C THR A 102 -22.58 -3.70 -9.75
N PHE A 103 -22.46 -2.44 -10.18
CA PHE A 103 -22.43 -1.25 -9.32
C PHE A 103 -23.83 -0.91 -8.81
N VAL A 104 -24.21 -1.46 -7.65
CA VAL A 104 -25.52 -1.24 -7.01
C VAL A 104 -25.66 0.21 -6.52
N LYS A 105 -24.59 0.77 -5.93
CA LYS A 105 -24.45 2.19 -5.59
C LYS A 105 -23.04 2.67 -5.86
N THR A 106 -22.91 3.72 -6.66
CA THR A 106 -21.63 4.38 -6.90
C THR A 106 -21.34 5.44 -5.84
N GLY A 107 -20.07 5.85 -5.71
CA GLY A 107 -19.69 6.93 -4.81
C GLY A 107 -20.36 8.26 -5.17
N GLY A 108 -20.59 8.50 -6.47
CA GLY A 108 -21.34 9.68 -6.93
C GLY A 108 -22.79 9.68 -6.47
N GLU A 109 -23.48 8.52 -6.52
CA GLU A 109 -24.88 8.39 -6.08
C GLU A 109 -25.07 8.54 -4.57
N THR A 110 -24.03 8.24 -3.79
CA THR A 110 -24.06 8.31 -2.33
C THR A 110 -23.41 9.59 -1.80
N ASN A 111 -23.02 10.52 -2.67
CA ASN A 111 -22.26 11.72 -2.32
C ASN A 111 -21.01 11.41 -1.46
N GLY A 112 -20.31 10.33 -1.81
CA GLY A 112 -19.11 9.88 -1.13
C GLY A 112 -19.35 9.04 0.14
N ALA A 113 -20.61 8.78 0.52
CA ALA A 113 -20.89 8.07 1.78
C ALA A 113 -20.46 6.59 1.75
N TYR A 114 -20.67 5.89 0.62
CA TYR A 114 -20.24 4.50 0.42
C TYR A 114 -20.29 4.09 -1.06
N GLU A 115 -19.61 3.02 -1.41
CA GLU A 115 -19.82 2.29 -2.68
C GLU A 115 -20.35 0.89 -2.36
N LEU A 116 -21.23 0.35 -3.21
CA LEU A 116 -21.79 -0.98 -3.07
C LEU A 116 -21.76 -1.70 -4.43
N VAL A 117 -21.05 -2.81 -4.48
CA VAL A 117 -20.87 -3.62 -5.69
C VAL A 117 -21.31 -5.05 -5.41
N GLN A 118 -22.10 -5.63 -6.31
CA GLN A 118 -22.35 -7.06 -6.34
C GLN A 118 -21.35 -7.72 -7.27
N VAL A 119 -20.52 -8.61 -6.74
CA VAL A 119 -19.50 -9.34 -7.47
C VAL A 119 -19.93 -10.80 -7.59
N GLU A 120 -19.97 -11.30 -8.81
CA GLU A 120 -20.10 -12.73 -9.08
C GLU A 120 -18.70 -13.36 -9.09
N LEU A 121 -18.44 -14.25 -8.15
CA LEU A 121 -17.18 -14.94 -7.96
C LEU A 121 -17.21 -16.27 -8.68
N GLU A 122 -16.21 -16.52 -9.52
CA GLU A 122 -16.01 -17.84 -10.13
C GLU A 122 -15.74 -18.93 -9.11
N PRO A 123 -15.90 -20.20 -9.50
CA PRO A 123 -15.40 -21.35 -8.76
C PRO A 123 -13.97 -21.12 -8.26
N ARG A 124 -13.77 -21.24 -6.94
CA ARG A 124 -12.45 -21.04 -6.29
C ARG A 124 -11.85 -19.64 -6.44
N GLY A 125 -12.59 -18.72 -7.03
CA GLY A 125 -12.23 -17.34 -7.31
C GLY A 125 -12.20 -16.45 -6.08
N GLY A 126 -11.44 -15.37 -6.12
CA GLY A 126 -11.25 -14.50 -4.95
C GLY A 126 -10.09 -13.54 -5.12
N ASN A 127 -9.65 -12.98 -4.01
CA ASN A 127 -8.43 -12.18 -3.94
C ASN A 127 -7.45 -12.75 -2.90
N GLU A 128 -6.23 -12.22 -2.92
CA GLU A 128 -5.16 -12.55 -1.99
C GLU A 128 -5.22 -11.66 -0.73
N TRP A 129 -4.41 -11.97 0.28
CA TRP A 129 -4.32 -11.17 1.51
C TRP A 129 -3.87 -9.73 1.23
N HIS A 130 -4.68 -8.76 1.64
CA HIS A 130 -4.40 -7.34 1.55
C HIS A 130 -5.10 -6.54 2.67
N TYR A 131 -4.79 -5.26 2.78
CA TYR A 131 -5.53 -4.31 3.61
C TYR A 131 -5.69 -2.97 2.89
N HIS A 132 -6.61 -2.15 3.40
CA HIS A 132 -6.87 -0.79 2.95
C HIS A 132 -6.70 0.20 4.09
N LYS A 133 -6.34 1.45 3.76
CA LYS A 133 -5.99 2.44 4.78
C LYS A 133 -7.16 3.36 5.12
N THR A 134 -7.97 3.75 4.14
CA THR A 134 -8.94 4.84 4.32
C THR A 134 -10.38 4.38 4.50
N PHE A 135 -10.72 3.14 4.15
CA PHE A 135 -12.08 2.61 4.21
C PHE A 135 -12.18 1.25 4.89
N THR A 136 -13.40 0.96 5.35
CA THR A 136 -13.83 -0.36 5.85
C THR A 136 -14.52 -1.10 4.72
N GLU A 137 -14.25 -2.39 4.56
CA GLU A 137 -14.99 -3.28 3.67
C GLU A 137 -15.99 -4.15 4.43
N GLU A 138 -17.20 -4.29 3.91
CA GLU A 138 -18.22 -5.23 4.39
C GLU A 138 -18.58 -6.20 3.27
N PHE A 139 -18.54 -7.49 3.59
CA PHE A 139 -18.81 -8.61 2.68
C PHE A 139 -20.13 -9.25 3.09
N THR A 140 -21.09 -9.41 2.18
CA THR A 140 -22.36 -10.11 2.43
C THR A 140 -22.65 -11.11 1.33
N VAL A 141 -22.81 -12.39 1.69
CA VAL A 141 -23.06 -13.45 0.69
C VAL A 141 -24.53 -13.40 0.28
N VAL A 142 -24.77 -13.19 -1.01
CA VAL A 142 -26.12 -13.21 -1.60
C VAL A 142 -26.47 -14.63 -2.06
N GLU A 143 -25.49 -15.35 -2.58
CA GLU A 143 -25.64 -16.73 -3.05
C GLU A 143 -24.32 -17.50 -2.92
N GLY A 144 -24.40 -18.81 -2.69
CA GLY A 144 -23.23 -19.66 -2.51
C GLY A 144 -22.61 -19.55 -1.12
N GLN A 145 -21.28 -19.65 -1.06
CA GLN A 145 -20.51 -19.67 0.17
C GLN A 145 -19.13 -19.05 -0.08
N VAL A 146 -18.70 -18.16 0.83
CA VAL A 146 -17.45 -17.43 0.70
C VAL A 146 -16.63 -17.61 1.97
N LYS A 147 -15.36 -17.97 1.80
CA LYS A 147 -14.36 -17.94 2.85
C LYS A 147 -13.84 -16.51 2.97
N ILE A 148 -13.76 -16.01 4.19
CA ILE A 148 -13.17 -14.72 4.53
C ILE A 148 -11.96 -14.97 5.44
N GLY A 149 -10.81 -14.46 5.03
CA GLY A 149 -9.67 -14.29 5.93
C GLY A 149 -9.74 -12.95 6.65
N HIS A 150 -9.43 -12.93 7.94
CA HIS A 150 -9.34 -11.71 8.75
C HIS A 150 -8.22 -11.87 9.78
N ASN A 151 -7.18 -11.02 9.69
CA ASN A 151 -6.04 -10.97 10.60
C ASN A 151 -5.44 -12.36 10.93
N GLY A 152 -5.29 -13.20 9.91
CA GLY A 152 -4.73 -14.55 10.02
C GLY A 152 -5.70 -15.65 10.48
N SER A 153 -6.96 -15.32 10.76
CA SER A 153 -8.05 -16.28 10.98
C SER A 153 -8.87 -16.45 9.72
N GLU A 154 -9.48 -17.62 9.51
CA GLU A 154 -10.39 -17.88 8.39
C GLU A 154 -11.76 -18.30 8.91
N ILE A 155 -12.81 -17.75 8.32
CA ILE A 155 -14.19 -18.17 8.52
C ILE A 155 -14.86 -18.42 7.17
N VAL A 156 -15.86 -19.28 7.17
CA VAL A 156 -16.71 -19.50 6.00
C VAL A 156 -18.07 -18.90 6.31
N ILE A 157 -18.56 -18.02 5.45
CA ILE A 157 -19.86 -17.38 5.56
C ILE A 157 -20.78 -17.86 4.45
N ASP A 158 -22.02 -18.19 4.84
CA ASP A 158 -23.09 -18.68 3.97
C ASP A 158 -24.02 -17.55 3.53
N LYS A 159 -24.91 -17.85 2.59
CA LYS A 159 -25.98 -16.94 2.15
C LYS A 159 -26.68 -16.22 3.31
N GLY A 160 -26.73 -14.90 3.22
CA GLY A 160 -27.35 -14.00 4.20
C GLY A 160 -26.44 -13.61 5.36
N GLN A 161 -25.25 -14.21 5.48
CA GLN A 161 -24.26 -13.83 6.49
C GLN A 161 -23.30 -12.76 5.94
N SER A 162 -22.69 -12.04 6.87
CA SER A 162 -21.75 -10.96 6.56
C SER A 162 -20.49 -11.03 7.40
N ALA A 163 -19.40 -10.51 6.85
CA ALA A 163 -18.15 -10.25 7.56
C ALA A 163 -17.70 -8.81 7.27
N ARG A 164 -16.83 -8.27 8.12
CA ARG A 164 -16.32 -6.90 7.98
C ARG A 164 -14.81 -6.88 8.22
N ALA A 165 -14.09 -6.18 7.36
CA ALA A 165 -12.70 -5.80 7.54
C ALA A 165 -12.63 -4.29 7.75
N THR A 166 -12.20 -3.87 8.95
CA THR A 166 -11.99 -2.46 9.24
C THR A 166 -10.67 -1.98 8.63
N ARG A 167 -10.41 -0.66 8.68
CA ARG A 167 -9.16 -0.08 8.18
C ARG A 167 -7.96 -0.81 8.76
N GLU A 168 -6.99 -1.11 7.90
CA GLU A 168 -5.74 -1.81 8.24
C GLU A 168 -5.91 -3.27 8.68
N ASP A 169 -7.13 -3.81 8.73
CA ASP A 169 -7.32 -5.25 8.90
C ASP A 169 -6.82 -5.97 7.64
N MET A 170 -5.94 -6.95 7.83
CA MET A 170 -5.50 -7.83 6.76
C MET A 170 -6.62 -8.82 6.46
N HIS A 171 -7.07 -8.90 5.21
CA HIS A 171 -8.20 -9.73 4.82
C HIS A 171 -8.09 -10.25 3.38
N PHE A 172 -8.91 -11.26 3.07
CA PHE A 172 -9.18 -11.73 1.72
C PHE A 172 -10.59 -12.35 1.68
N PHE A 173 -11.13 -12.56 0.47
CA PHE A 173 -12.29 -13.40 0.24
C PHE A 173 -12.02 -14.42 -0.85
N GLN A 174 -12.62 -15.61 -0.73
CA GLN A 174 -12.52 -16.67 -1.72
C GLN A 174 -13.82 -17.47 -1.79
N ASN A 175 -14.34 -17.69 -2.98
CA ASN A 175 -15.42 -18.64 -3.23
C ASN A 175 -14.95 -20.06 -2.86
N THR A 176 -15.67 -20.73 -1.96
CA THR A 176 -15.28 -22.09 -1.53
C THR A 176 -15.76 -23.17 -2.48
N ARG A 177 -16.70 -22.85 -3.36
CA ARG A 177 -17.45 -23.79 -4.19
C ARG A 177 -16.79 -24.00 -5.56
N ASP A 178 -17.21 -25.09 -6.22
CA ASP A 178 -16.91 -25.40 -7.62
C ASP A 178 -17.98 -24.82 -8.59
N GLU A 179 -18.91 -24.05 -8.04
CA GLU A 179 -19.91 -23.25 -8.75
C GLU A 179 -19.76 -21.77 -8.36
N LYS A 180 -20.43 -20.88 -9.10
CA LYS A 180 -20.35 -19.44 -8.84
C LYS A 180 -20.99 -19.07 -7.49
N SER A 181 -20.41 -18.09 -6.81
CA SER A 181 -20.99 -17.45 -5.61
C SER A 181 -21.23 -15.97 -5.90
N VAL A 182 -22.18 -15.35 -5.21
CA VAL A 182 -22.49 -13.91 -5.37
C VAL A 182 -22.24 -13.20 -4.04
N LEU A 183 -21.39 -12.18 -4.08
CA LEU A 183 -20.95 -11.41 -2.93
C LEU A 183 -21.27 -9.93 -3.10
N LEU A 184 -21.91 -9.32 -2.12
CA LEU A 184 -21.99 -7.87 -2.01
C LEU A 184 -20.76 -7.36 -1.25
N VAL A 185 -20.03 -6.44 -1.88
CA VAL A 185 -18.89 -5.73 -1.31
C VAL A 185 -19.29 -4.27 -1.14
N LYS A 186 -19.21 -3.79 0.10
CA LYS A 186 -19.49 -2.39 0.43
C LYS A 186 -18.25 -1.76 1.05
N ILE A 187 -17.84 -0.60 0.52
CA ILE A 187 -16.77 0.18 1.14
C ILE A 187 -17.32 1.48 1.75
N THR A 188 -16.82 1.84 2.93
CA THR A 188 -17.24 3.05 3.65
C THR A 188 -16.03 3.78 4.27
N PRO A 189 -15.80 5.07 3.96
CA PRO A 189 -16.51 5.89 2.96
C PRO A 189 -16.28 5.39 1.52
N ALA A 190 -16.97 5.99 0.54
CA ALA A 190 -16.60 5.79 -0.87
C ALA A 190 -15.16 6.24 -1.10
N SER A 191 -14.43 5.54 -1.95
CA SER A 191 -13.04 5.85 -2.24
C SER A 191 -12.74 5.62 -3.71
N GLY A 192 -12.51 4.38 -4.15
CA GLY A 192 -12.10 4.08 -5.52
C GLY A 192 -12.42 2.66 -5.99
N LEU A 193 -13.38 1.97 -5.36
CA LEU A 193 -13.71 0.59 -5.71
C LEU A 193 -14.26 0.49 -7.14
N GLU A 194 -15.20 1.37 -7.52
CA GLU A 194 -15.74 1.40 -8.88
C GLU A 194 -14.65 1.64 -9.93
N LYS A 195 -13.83 2.67 -9.72
CA LYS A 195 -12.75 3.01 -10.65
C LYS A 195 -11.75 1.85 -10.80
N THR A 196 -11.39 1.24 -9.68
CA THR A 196 -10.47 0.08 -9.65
C THR A 196 -11.03 -1.07 -10.48
N LEU A 197 -12.28 -1.48 -10.24
CA LEU A 197 -12.90 -2.61 -10.94
C LEU A 197 -13.04 -2.34 -12.45
N ARG A 198 -13.47 -1.14 -12.83
CA ARG A 198 -13.58 -0.74 -14.24
C ARG A 198 -12.22 -0.79 -14.95
N VAL A 199 -11.19 -0.21 -14.34
CA VAL A 199 -9.84 -0.22 -14.92
C VAL A 199 -9.26 -1.62 -14.97
N ALA A 200 -9.38 -2.41 -13.89
CA ALA A 200 -8.85 -3.77 -13.84
C ALA A 200 -9.50 -4.65 -14.89
N TYR A 201 -10.84 -4.70 -14.96
CA TYR A 201 -11.55 -5.54 -15.93
C TYR A 201 -11.31 -5.06 -17.36
N GLY A 202 -11.29 -3.74 -17.59
CA GLY A 202 -10.95 -3.17 -18.90
C GLY A 202 -9.55 -3.57 -19.38
N LEU A 203 -8.55 -3.51 -18.49
CA LEU A 203 -7.18 -3.95 -18.80
C LEU A 203 -7.10 -5.46 -19.04
N ILE A 204 -7.83 -6.28 -18.30
CA ILE A 204 -7.87 -7.73 -18.53
C ILE A 204 -8.48 -8.03 -19.89
N ASN A 205 -9.61 -7.40 -20.22
CA ASN A 205 -10.31 -7.58 -21.50
C ASN A 205 -9.43 -7.17 -22.71
N ASP A 206 -8.58 -6.16 -22.53
CA ASP A 206 -7.60 -5.75 -23.55
C ASP A 206 -6.30 -6.58 -23.52
N GLY A 207 -6.21 -7.59 -22.65
CA GLY A 207 -5.02 -8.43 -22.49
C GLY A 207 -3.79 -7.66 -21.99
N LEU A 208 -4.01 -6.59 -21.24
CA LEU A 208 -3.00 -5.69 -20.65
C LEU A 208 -2.75 -5.96 -19.16
N LEU A 209 -3.57 -6.77 -18.50
CA LEU A 209 -3.36 -7.30 -17.16
C LEU A 209 -3.45 -8.83 -17.21
N LYS A 210 -2.41 -9.53 -16.77
CA LYS A 210 -2.33 -11.00 -16.72
C LYS A 210 -1.50 -11.47 -15.54
N ASN A 211 -1.91 -12.55 -14.88
CA ASN A 211 -1.23 -13.09 -13.69
C ASN A 211 -0.95 -11.98 -12.64
N ASP A 212 -1.98 -11.18 -12.35
CA ASP A 212 -1.93 -10.06 -11.41
C ASP A 212 -0.92 -8.95 -11.74
N MET A 213 -0.41 -8.92 -12.98
CA MET A 213 0.57 -7.94 -13.43
C MET A 213 0.10 -7.23 -14.70
N THR A 214 0.17 -5.89 -14.70
CA THR A 214 -0.08 -5.11 -15.91
C THR A 214 1.15 -5.05 -16.80
N LYS A 215 0.95 -4.97 -18.12
CA LYS A 215 2.03 -4.76 -19.09
C LYS A 215 2.72 -3.41 -18.91
N ASN A 216 1.95 -2.35 -18.61
CA ASN A 216 2.50 -1.04 -18.26
C ASN A 216 2.60 -0.94 -16.72
N PRO A 217 3.80 -0.82 -16.12
CA PRO A 217 3.97 -0.70 -14.67
C PRO A 217 3.30 0.56 -14.08
N TRP A 218 3.07 1.61 -14.88
CA TRP A 218 2.32 2.77 -14.40
C TRP A 218 0.84 2.46 -14.20
N HIS A 219 0.25 1.59 -15.02
CA HIS A 219 -1.11 1.11 -14.79
C HIS A 219 -1.20 0.27 -13.51
N MET A 220 -0.15 -0.49 -13.17
CA MET A 220 -0.09 -1.21 -11.89
C MET A 220 -0.06 -0.23 -10.72
N ALA A 221 0.80 0.80 -10.79
CA ALA A 221 0.86 1.80 -9.74
C ALA A 221 -0.49 2.51 -9.55
N LEU A 222 -1.18 2.84 -10.65
CA LEU A 222 -2.52 3.43 -10.60
C LEU A 222 -3.55 2.47 -9.98
N LEU A 223 -3.58 1.20 -10.39
CA LEU A 223 -4.49 0.20 -9.81
C LEU A 223 -4.31 0.07 -8.30
N LEU A 224 -3.07 -0.16 -7.83
CA LEU A 224 -2.76 -0.27 -6.40
C LEU A 224 -3.07 1.03 -5.65
N GLY A 225 -2.90 2.19 -6.32
CA GLY A 225 -3.21 3.49 -5.76
C GLY A 225 -4.71 3.76 -5.62
N TYR A 226 -5.52 3.41 -6.62
CA TYR A 226 -6.97 3.57 -6.60
C TYR A 226 -7.66 2.63 -5.61
N SER A 227 -7.15 1.39 -5.51
CA SER A 227 -7.70 0.35 -4.64
C SER A 227 -7.20 0.45 -3.20
N GLU A 228 -6.13 1.20 -2.95
CA GLU A 228 -5.36 1.15 -1.71
C GLU A 228 -4.97 -0.28 -1.31
N THR A 229 -4.63 -1.13 -2.29
CA THR A 229 -4.25 -2.51 -2.01
C THR A 229 -2.82 -2.58 -1.52
N TYR A 230 -2.66 -2.91 -0.24
CA TYR A 230 -1.36 -3.12 0.38
C TYR A 230 -1.16 -4.58 0.75
N LEU A 231 0.00 -5.13 0.39
CA LEU A 231 0.25 -6.57 0.42
C LEU A 231 0.82 -7.04 1.75
N GLN A 232 0.53 -8.29 2.10
CA GLN A 232 1.16 -8.97 3.23
C GLN A 232 2.68 -9.10 3.04
N GLY A 233 3.45 -8.94 4.12
CA GLY A 233 4.89 -9.18 4.14
C GLY A 233 5.78 -7.95 3.89
N LEU A 234 5.26 -6.90 3.25
CA LEU A 234 5.96 -5.61 3.15
C LEU A 234 5.51 -4.67 4.29
N PRO A 235 6.43 -4.01 5.01
CA PRO A 235 6.03 -3.06 6.04
C PRO A 235 5.25 -1.89 5.46
N GLY A 236 4.09 -1.56 6.07
CA GLY A 236 3.21 -0.48 5.63
C GLY A 236 3.91 0.87 5.47
N TRP A 237 4.76 1.23 6.43
CA TRP A 237 5.57 2.46 6.38
C TRP A 237 6.45 2.57 5.12
N PHE A 238 6.81 1.45 4.50
CA PHE A 238 7.58 1.42 3.27
C PHE A 238 6.67 1.40 2.03
N GLN A 239 5.73 0.46 1.96
CA GLN A 239 4.92 0.28 0.75
C GLN A 239 3.86 1.36 0.55
N GLU A 240 3.22 1.85 1.61
CA GLU A 240 2.09 2.77 1.47
C GLU A 240 2.49 4.11 0.85
N PRO A 241 3.55 4.79 1.35
CA PRO A 241 3.97 6.06 0.75
C PRO A 241 4.50 5.86 -0.66
N LEU A 242 5.14 4.71 -0.95
CA LEU A 242 5.74 4.43 -2.23
C LEU A 242 4.69 4.16 -3.31
N ILE A 243 3.68 3.33 -3.01
CA ILE A 243 2.55 3.06 -3.91
C ILE A 243 1.78 4.36 -4.18
N ASN A 244 1.46 5.13 -3.12
CA ASN A 244 0.79 6.42 -3.30
C ASN A 244 1.61 7.38 -4.17
N ALA A 245 2.93 7.44 -3.95
CA ALA A 245 3.81 8.29 -4.72
C ALA A 245 3.86 7.91 -6.20
N PHE A 246 4.06 6.63 -6.51
CA PHE A 246 4.08 6.17 -7.90
C PHE A 246 2.74 6.38 -8.60
N ALA A 247 1.61 6.12 -7.93
CA ALA A 247 0.29 6.36 -8.49
C ALA A 247 0.09 7.85 -8.83
N LYS A 248 0.44 8.76 -7.92
CA LYS A 248 0.35 10.21 -8.16
C LYS A 248 1.25 10.67 -9.30
N ILE A 249 2.47 10.12 -9.36
CA ILE A 249 3.41 10.40 -10.45
C ILE A 249 2.85 9.91 -11.79
N ALA A 250 2.25 8.70 -11.83
CA ALA A 250 1.60 8.16 -13.02
C ALA A 250 0.46 9.06 -13.52
N GLN A 251 -0.42 9.48 -12.60
CA GLN A 251 -1.52 10.41 -12.91
C GLN A 251 -0.99 11.77 -13.39
N TRP A 252 0.02 12.33 -12.71
CA TRP A 252 0.61 13.61 -13.10
C TRP A 252 1.27 13.56 -14.48
N ARG A 253 1.88 12.43 -14.85
CA ARG A 253 2.41 12.17 -16.19
C ARG A 253 1.32 11.97 -17.25
N GLY A 254 0.09 11.71 -16.84
CA GLY A 254 -1.05 11.47 -17.72
C GLY A 254 -1.22 10.01 -18.15
N GLU A 255 -0.58 9.06 -17.47
CA GLU A 255 -0.74 7.61 -17.75
C GLU A 255 -2.19 7.15 -17.46
N ASP A 256 -2.91 7.86 -16.60
CA ASP A 256 -4.34 7.61 -16.32
C ASP A 256 -5.25 7.91 -17.52
N ARG A 257 -4.82 8.76 -18.46
CA ARG A 257 -5.61 9.15 -19.63
C ARG A 257 -5.85 8.00 -20.60
N GLU A 258 -4.89 7.07 -20.69
CA GLU A 258 -5.04 5.86 -21.51
C GLU A 258 -6.16 4.94 -20.98
N LEU A 259 -6.49 5.07 -19.70
CA LEU A 259 -7.49 4.28 -19.00
C LEU A 259 -8.89 4.91 -19.05
N TYR A 260 -9.04 6.14 -19.57
CA TYR A 260 -10.32 6.87 -19.56
C TYR A 260 -11.44 6.11 -20.25
N LYS A 261 -11.13 5.37 -21.31
CA LYS A 261 -12.11 4.52 -22.01
C LYS A 261 -12.83 3.50 -21.12
N TYR A 262 -12.32 3.20 -19.92
CA TYR A 262 -12.95 2.26 -18.99
C TYR A 262 -13.86 2.93 -17.96
N PHE A 263 -13.68 4.23 -17.68
CA PHE A 263 -14.33 4.89 -16.54
C PHE A 263 -14.74 6.35 -16.77
N LYS A 264 -14.58 6.92 -17.96
CA LYS A 264 -15.04 8.26 -18.32
C LYS A 264 -16.04 8.22 -19.46
#